data_AF-A0A8T4R7R8-F1
#
_entry.id   AF-A0A8T4R7R8-F1
#
_cell.length_a   1.000
_cell.length_b   1.000
_cell.length_c   1.000
_cell.angle_alpha   90.00
_cell.angle_beta   90.00
_cell.angle_gamma   90.00
#
_symmetry.space_group_name_H-M   'P 1'
#
loop_
_entity.id
_entity.type
_entity.pdbx_description
1 polymer ?
#
loop_
_entity_poly.entity_id
_entity_poly.type
_entity_poly.pdbx_seq_one_letter_code
_entity_poly.pdbx_strand_id
1 'polypeptide(L)'
;MIIKDMDKLESPFIRKEIDGEYIVTPEITPGFEWVFTDDKVMAIEKLHGTNVSILIQDGIITSCWNRTERVLFFNKGKKYIIEGLLNSHEKGYMEFLSDGQHFGELLGPKVNGNPYKLSEHLWIPFETFCQKHLRYKSWGKYPKDFETISEWFKELMPLYSLMIGSGHEVTALDGIKTGKYEGFVEGIVFTHPDGRMAKLRKDMFSWFSGRRHKE
;
A
#
# COMPACT_ATOMS: atom_id res chain seq x y z
N MET A 1 -22.73 8.98 -12.04
CA MET A 1 -21.73 8.97 -10.94
C MET A 1 -20.65 9.98 -11.28
N ILE A 2 -20.21 10.79 -10.30
CA ILE A 2 -19.05 11.70 -10.48
C ILE A 2 -17.78 10.88 -10.22
N ILE A 3 -16.84 10.92 -11.17
CA ILE A 3 -15.52 10.31 -10.99
C ILE A 3 -14.75 11.10 -9.93
N LYS A 4 -14.17 10.40 -8.97
CA LYS A 4 -13.33 10.96 -7.91
C LYS A 4 -11.88 10.62 -8.14
N ASP A 5 -10.99 11.53 -7.80
CA ASP A 5 -9.58 11.20 -7.66
C ASP A 5 -9.31 10.64 -6.26
N MET A 6 -8.24 9.86 -6.11
CA MET A 6 -7.79 9.46 -4.79
C MET A 6 -7.00 10.59 -4.16
N ASP A 7 -7.46 11.04 -2.99
CA ASP A 7 -6.77 12.06 -2.22
C ASP A 7 -5.35 11.62 -1.86
N LYS A 8 -4.44 12.60 -1.79
CA LYS A 8 -3.10 12.35 -1.25
C LYS A 8 -3.26 11.97 0.22
N LEU A 9 -2.91 10.74 0.56
CA LEU A 9 -2.93 10.32 1.96
C LEU A 9 -1.80 11.00 2.74
N GLU A 10 -2.11 11.46 3.94
CA GLU A 10 -1.18 12.16 4.83
C GLU A 10 -0.70 11.28 5.99
N SER A 11 0.39 11.72 6.61
CA SER A 11 0.97 11.05 7.78
C SER A 11 0.14 11.32 9.05
N PRO A 12 -0.14 10.29 9.87
CA PRO A 12 -0.82 10.50 11.15
C PRO A 12 0.09 11.16 12.20
N PHE A 13 1.40 11.25 11.92
CA PHE A 13 2.37 12.00 12.70
C PHE A 13 2.85 13.24 11.94
N ILE A 14 3.14 14.32 12.67
CA ILE A 14 3.74 15.54 12.12
C ILE A 14 5.12 15.20 11.56
N ARG A 15 5.45 15.82 10.42
CA ARG A 15 6.77 15.69 9.79
C ARG A 15 7.53 17.01 9.85
N LYS A 16 8.82 16.93 10.16
CA LYS A 16 9.73 18.08 10.22
C LYS A 16 10.92 17.83 9.31
N GLU A 17 11.37 18.89 8.64
CA GLU A 17 12.61 18.86 7.87
C GLU A 17 13.81 18.89 8.82
N ILE A 18 14.66 17.87 8.73
CA ILE A 18 15.90 17.73 9.48
C ILE A 18 16.97 17.34 8.48
N ASP A 19 18.00 18.17 8.33
CA ASP A 19 19.12 17.97 7.39
C ASP A 19 18.66 17.71 5.93
N GLY A 20 17.59 18.38 5.51
CA GLY A 20 17.01 18.25 4.16
C GLY A 20 16.10 17.02 3.97
N GLU A 21 15.82 16.26 5.04
CA GLU A 21 14.95 15.09 5.02
C GLU A 21 13.70 15.33 5.89
N TYR A 22 12.53 14.94 5.38
CA TYR A 22 11.26 15.11 6.12
C TYR A 22 10.93 13.89 6.98
N ILE A 23 11.21 14.02 8.28
CA ILE A 23 11.14 12.95 9.29
C ILE A 23 9.88 13.08 10.16
N VAL A 24 9.23 11.96 10.52
CA VAL A 24 8.11 11.96 11.48
C VAL A 24 8.58 12.21 12.91
N THR A 25 7.79 12.97 13.67
CA THR A 25 7.96 13.19 15.11
C THR A 25 6.91 12.42 15.92
N PRO A 26 7.05 12.34 17.26
CA PRO A 26 6.02 11.76 18.12
C PRO A 26 4.70 12.54 18.16
N GLU A 27 4.64 13.75 17.60
CA GLU A 27 3.45 14.60 17.62
C GLU A 27 2.41 14.10 16.60
N ILE A 28 1.16 13.92 17.03
CA ILE A 28 0.06 13.48 16.16
C ILE A 28 -0.40 14.65 15.29
N THR A 29 -0.61 14.38 13.99
CA THR A 29 -1.23 15.36 13.08
C THR A 29 -2.67 15.63 13.52
N PRO A 30 -3.09 16.89 13.74
CA PRO A 30 -4.45 17.20 14.18
C PRO A 30 -5.52 16.55 13.29
N GLY A 31 -6.46 15.82 13.92
CA GLY A 31 -7.53 15.10 13.21
C GLY A 31 -7.17 13.67 12.82
N PHE A 32 -5.97 13.18 13.13
CA PHE A 32 -5.53 11.79 12.91
C PHE A 32 -5.51 10.94 14.18
N GLU A 33 -6.01 11.46 15.31
CA GLU A 33 -6.03 10.76 16.60
C GLU A 33 -6.77 9.41 16.51
N TRP A 34 -7.76 9.34 15.62
CA TRP A 34 -8.54 8.13 15.35
C TRP A 34 -7.68 6.92 14.95
N VAL A 35 -6.53 7.14 14.31
CA VAL A 35 -5.59 6.07 13.95
C VAL A 35 -5.18 5.29 15.20
N PHE A 36 -4.96 6.01 16.30
CA PHE A 36 -4.42 5.47 17.54
C PHE A 36 -5.50 5.15 18.58
N THR A 37 -6.66 5.82 18.54
CA THR A 37 -7.69 5.69 19.58
C THR A 37 -8.85 4.78 19.20
N ASP A 38 -9.11 4.54 17.91
CA ASP A 38 -10.21 3.69 17.47
C ASP A 38 -9.72 2.27 17.15
N ASP A 39 -10.41 1.26 17.67
CA ASP A 39 -10.07 -0.16 17.48
C ASP A 39 -10.61 -0.74 16.17
N LYS A 40 -11.44 0.00 15.45
CA LYS A 40 -11.90 -0.36 14.10
C LYS A 40 -10.85 -0.08 13.02
N VAL A 41 -9.77 0.63 13.36
CA VAL A 41 -8.70 0.94 12.42
C VAL A 41 -7.98 -0.33 11.99
N MET A 42 -7.81 -0.48 10.69
CA MET A 42 -6.99 -1.52 10.09
C MET A 42 -5.66 -0.94 9.65
N ALA A 43 -4.56 -1.63 9.96
CA ALA A 43 -3.26 -1.37 9.35
C ALA A 43 -3.06 -2.32 8.17
N ILE A 44 -2.96 -1.76 6.97
CA ILE A 44 -2.82 -2.49 5.70
C ILE A 44 -1.45 -2.18 5.11
N GLU A 45 -0.72 -3.17 4.59
CA GLU A 45 0.55 -2.93 3.91
C GLU A 45 0.35 -1.93 2.76
N LYS A 46 1.15 -0.86 2.79
CA LYS A 46 1.21 0.09 1.69
C LYS A 46 2.00 -0.54 0.55
N LEU A 47 1.31 -0.79 -0.55
CA LEU A 47 1.93 -1.23 -1.79
C LEU A 47 2.66 -0.07 -2.49
N HIS A 48 3.75 -0.41 -3.19
CA HIS A 48 4.60 0.53 -3.92
C HIS A 48 4.40 0.45 -5.43
N GLY A 49 3.38 1.15 -5.91
CA GLY A 49 3.04 1.21 -7.32
C GLY A 49 2.46 2.55 -7.73
N THR A 50 1.53 2.50 -8.68
CA THR A 50 0.80 3.68 -9.13
C THR A 50 -0.69 3.49 -8.93
N ASN A 51 -1.34 4.52 -8.39
CA ASN A 51 -2.78 4.49 -8.18
C ASN A 51 -3.51 4.43 -9.52
N VAL A 52 -4.41 3.47 -9.63
CA VAL A 52 -5.30 3.28 -10.77
C VAL A 52 -6.69 3.02 -10.24
N SER A 53 -7.70 3.66 -10.82
CA SER A 53 -9.09 3.39 -10.53
C SER A 53 -9.86 2.90 -11.75
N ILE A 54 -10.89 2.11 -11.50
CA ILE A 54 -11.84 1.64 -12.50
C ILE A 54 -13.25 2.04 -12.11
N LEU A 55 -14.12 2.28 -13.10
CA LEU A 55 -15.56 2.44 -12.90
C LEU A 55 -16.27 1.19 -13.43
N ILE A 56 -17.06 0.56 -12.58
CA ILE A 56 -17.93 -0.57 -12.92
C ILE A 56 -19.37 -0.09 -12.97
N GLN A 57 -20.07 -0.41 -14.06
CA GLN A 57 -21.50 -0.14 -14.23
C GLN A 57 -22.15 -1.37 -14.88
N ASP A 58 -23.23 -1.86 -14.29
CA ASP A 58 -23.93 -3.07 -14.70
C ASP A 58 -22.97 -4.27 -14.82
N GLY A 59 -22.01 -4.37 -13.88
CA GLY A 59 -20.98 -5.41 -13.87
C GLY A 59 -19.87 -5.26 -14.93
N ILE A 60 -19.85 -4.17 -15.70
CA ILE A 60 -18.89 -3.93 -16.77
C ILE A 60 -17.95 -2.78 -16.42
N ILE A 61 -16.65 -2.95 -16.65
CA ILE A 61 -15.68 -1.85 -16.51
C ILE A 61 -15.87 -0.85 -17.66
N THR A 62 -16.41 0.33 -17.35
CA THR A 62 -16.70 1.38 -18.35
C THR A 62 -15.58 2.42 -18.50
N SER A 63 -14.72 2.56 -17.49
CA SER A 63 -13.54 3.42 -17.59
C SER A 63 -12.42 3.02 -16.62
N CYS A 64 -11.19 3.39 -17.00
CA CYS A 64 -9.98 3.25 -16.21
C CYS A 64 -9.32 4.63 -16.11
N TRP A 65 -8.74 4.96 -14.96
CA TRP A 65 -8.10 6.24 -14.67
C TRP A 65 -6.79 6.00 -13.94
N ASN A 66 -5.76 6.78 -14.27
CA ASN A 66 -4.63 6.97 -13.37
C ASN A 66 -4.93 8.18 -12.47
N ARG A 67 -3.95 8.63 -11.68
CA ARG A 67 -4.13 9.76 -10.77
C ARG A 67 -4.55 11.09 -11.40
N THR A 68 -4.28 11.30 -12.70
CA THR A 68 -4.46 12.63 -13.34
C THR A 68 -5.37 12.61 -14.56
N GLU A 69 -5.63 11.45 -15.16
CA GLU A 69 -6.33 11.35 -16.44
C GLU A 69 -6.93 9.96 -16.69
N ARG A 70 -7.91 9.93 -17.60
CA ARG A 70 -8.50 8.71 -18.11
C ARG A 70 -7.48 7.93 -18.95
N VAL A 71 -7.41 6.62 -18.72
CA VAL A 71 -6.64 5.67 -19.53
C VAL A 71 -7.58 5.00 -20.52
N LEU A 72 -7.38 5.27 -21.81
CA LEU A 72 -8.13 4.60 -22.88
C LEU A 72 -7.68 3.14 -23.01
N PHE A 73 -8.59 2.23 -23.32
CA PHE A 73 -8.25 0.82 -23.57
C PHE A 73 -7.25 0.66 -24.71
N PHE A 74 -7.54 1.32 -25.84
CA PHE A 74 -6.59 1.47 -26.94
C PHE A 74 -5.76 2.71 -26.71
N ASN A 75 -4.55 2.53 -26.21
CA ASN A 75 -3.62 3.62 -25.95
C ASN A 75 -2.20 3.25 -26.38
N LYS A 76 -1.37 4.29 -26.58
CA LYS A 76 0.08 4.15 -26.72
C LYS A 76 0.73 4.51 -25.39
N GLY A 77 1.68 3.70 -24.94
CA GLY A 77 2.53 4.01 -23.78
C GLY A 77 1.98 3.62 -22.40
N LYS A 78 0.67 3.40 -22.24
CA LYS A 78 0.03 3.00 -20.96
C LYS A 78 -0.63 1.63 -21.00
N LYS A 79 -0.32 0.82 -22.02
CA LYS A 79 -0.88 -0.53 -22.20
C LYS A 79 -0.70 -1.42 -20.96
N TYR A 80 0.37 -1.23 -20.20
CA TYR A 80 0.69 -1.99 -18.99
C TYR A 80 -0.33 -1.80 -17.85
N ILE A 81 -1.08 -0.69 -17.87
CA ILE A 81 -2.20 -0.47 -16.94
C ILE A 81 -3.35 -1.41 -17.28
N ILE A 82 -3.68 -1.49 -18.56
CA ILE A 82 -4.75 -2.37 -19.06
C ILE A 82 -4.34 -3.84 -18.93
N GLU A 83 -3.10 -4.19 -19.29
CA GLU A 83 -2.52 -5.52 -19.07
C GLU A 83 -2.64 -5.92 -17.58
N GLY A 84 -2.32 -5.01 -16.65
CA GLY A 84 -2.44 -5.28 -15.22
C GLY A 84 -3.87 -5.55 -14.73
N LEU A 85 -4.87 -4.85 -15.29
CA LEU A 85 -6.28 -5.11 -14.99
C LEU A 85 -6.71 -6.49 -15.51
N LEU A 86 -6.35 -6.83 -16.74
CA LEU A 86 -6.70 -8.13 -17.33
C LEU A 86 -6.08 -9.29 -16.54
N ASN A 87 -4.78 -9.22 -16.24
CA ASN A 87 -4.10 -10.24 -15.45
C ASN A 87 -4.72 -10.41 -14.04
N SER A 88 -5.20 -9.31 -13.45
CA SER A 88 -5.80 -9.35 -12.11
C SER A 88 -7.22 -9.91 -12.12
N HIS A 89 -7.95 -9.68 -13.20
CA HIS A 89 -9.23 -10.33 -13.46
C HIS A 89 -9.04 -11.85 -13.61
N GLU A 90 -8.05 -12.30 -14.41
CA GLU A 90 -7.75 -13.73 -14.58
C GLU A 90 -7.36 -14.43 -13.28
N LYS A 91 -6.73 -13.70 -12.34
CA LYS A 91 -6.42 -14.22 -10.99
C LYS A 91 -7.57 -14.13 -9.99
N GLY A 92 -8.72 -13.63 -10.40
CA GLY A 92 -9.90 -13.49 -9.54
C GLY A 92 -9.81 -12.34 -8.53
N TYR A 93 -8.85 -11.42 -8.65
CA TYR A 93 -8.68 -10.32 -7.67
C TYR A 93 -9.84 -9.33 -7.71
N MET A 94 -10.62 -9.33 -8.79
CA MET A 94 -11.68 -8.39 -9.07
C MET A 94 -13.10 -8.97 -8.85
N GLU A 95 -13.23 -10.25 -8.48
CA GLU A 95 -14.50 -10.99 -8.44
C GLU A 95 -15.57 -10.39 -7.51
N PHE A 96 -15.16 -9.66 -6.48
CA PHE A 96 -16.06 -9.11 -5.45
C PHE A 96 -16.27 -7.60 -5.57
N LEU A 97 -15.87 -6.98 -6.68
CA LEU A 97 -16.11 -5.56 -6.91
C LEU A 97 -17.53 -5.35 -7.44
N SER A 98 -18.32 -4.56 -6.71
CA SER A 98 -19.67 -4.16 -7.14
C SER A 98 -19.63 -3.00 -8.13
N ASP A 99 -20.78 -2.59 -8.65
CA ASP A 99 -20.90 -1.32 -9.35
C ASP A 99 -20.38 -0.15 -8.50
N GLY A 100 -19.69 0.77 -9.16
CA GLY A 100 -19.03 1.90 -8.52
C GLY A 100 -17.58 2.10 -8.97
N GLN A 101 -16.96 3.14 -8.42
CA GLN A 101 -15.55 3.43 -8.66
C GLN A 101 -14.68 2.72 -7.61
N HIS A 102 -13.70 1.95 -8.08
CA HIS A 102 -12.79 1.19 -7.23
C HIS A 102 -11.36 1.63 -7.44
N PHE A 103 -10.62 1.79 -6.35
CA PHE A 103 -9.21 2.16 -6.37
C PHE A 103 -8.34 0.94 -6.04
N GLY A 104 -7.17 0.91 -6.68
CA GLY A 104 -6.17 -0.12 -6.42
C GLY A 104 -4.77 0.33 -6.84
N GLU A 105 -3.79 -0.47 -6.46
CA GLU A 105 -2.40 -0.23 -6.80
C GLU A 105 -2.02 -1.07 -8.02
N LEU A 106 -1.60 -0.41 -9.09
CA LEU A 106 -0.96 -1.11 -10.21
C LEU A 106 0.52 -1.34 -9.86
N LEU A 107 0.94 -2.60 -9.96
CA LEU A 107 2.30 -3.08 -9.74
C LEU A 107 2.83 -3.73 -11.02
N GLY A 108 4.14 -3.88 -11.13
CA GLY A 108 4.76 -4.72 -12.16
C GLY A 108 6.04 -4.15 -12.75
N PRO A 109 6.60 -4.81 -13.78
CA PRO A 109 7.90 -4.51 -14.37
C PRO A 109 8.15 -3.06 -14.80
N LYS A 110 7.07 -2.32 -15.12
CA LYS A 110 7.14 -0.92 -15.59
C LYS A 110 6.74 0.11 -14.53
N VAL A 111 6.46 -0.32 -13.31
CA VAL A 111 5.94 0.55 -12.26
C VAL A 111 6.96 0.66 -11.13
N ASN A 112 7.41 1.90 -10.86
CA ASN A 112 8.26 2.27 -9.72
C ASN A 112 9.44 1.33 -9.44
N GLY A 113 10.10 0.83 -10.49
CA GLY A 113 11.27 -0.04 -10.36
C GLY A 113 10.96 -1.49 -9.95
N ASN A 114 9.67 -1.88 -9.90
CA ASN A 114 9.22 -3.25 -9.63
C ASN A 114 9.85 -3.86 -8.36
N PRO A 115 9.71 -3.24 -7.18
CA PRO A 115 10.40 -3.71 -5.97
C PRO A 115 9.95 -5.12 -5.54
N TYR A 116 8.76 -5.53 -5.97
CA TYR A 116 8.17 -6.85 -5.73
C TYR A 116 8.63 -7.93 -6.71
N LYS A 117 9.47 -7.59 -7.70
CA LYS A 117 10.03 -8.52 -8.70
C LYS A 117 8.97 -9.33 -9.46
N LEU A 118 7.82 -8.71 -9.74
CA LEU A 118 6.76 -9.36 -10.51
C LEU A 118 7.20 -9.57 -11.96
N SER A 119 6.83 -10.69 -12.57
CA SER A 119 7.03 -10.98 -13.99
C SER A 119 5.98 -10.33 -14.90
N GLU A 120 4.85 -9.94 -14.33
CA GLU A 120 3.71 -9.36 -15.02
C GLU A 120 3.15 -8.15 -14.25
N HIS A 121 2.30 -7.36 -14.91
CA HIS A 121 1.58 -6.29 -14.25
C HIS A 121 0.35 -6.84 -13.54
N LEU A 122 0.06 -6.30 -12.36
CA LEU A 122 -1.12 -6.65 -11.56
C LEU A 122 -1.70 -5.37 -10.96
N TRP A 123 -3.00 -5.24 -11.01
CA TRP A 123 -3.77 -4.22 -10.31
C TRP A 123 -4.41 -4.85 -9.07
N ILE A 124 -4.01 -4.35 -7.90
CA ILE A 124 -4.41 -4.91 -6.61
C ILE A 124 -5.47 -3.98 -5.98
N PRO A 125 -6.75 -4.40 -5.90
CA PRO A 125 -7.80 -3.55 -5.33
C PRO A 125 -7.60 -3.33 -3.82
N PHE A 126 -7.83 -2.09 -3.37
CA PHE A 126 -7.66 -1.76 -1.95
C PHE A 126 -8.73 -2.37 -1.06
N GLU A 127 -10.00 -2.25 -1.45
CA GLU A 127 -11.14 -2.59 -0.58
C GLU A 127 -11.34 -4.10 -0.42
N THR A 128 -10.98 -4.90 -1.42
CA THR A 128 -11.16 -6.36 -1.39
C THR A 128 -9.84 -7.06 -1.08
N PHE A 129 -8.88 -7.01 -2.00
CA PHE A 129 -7.65 -7.77 -1.89
C PHE A 129 -6.80 -7.28 -0.72
N CYS A 130 -6.45 -5.99 -0.65
CA CYS A 130 -5.54 -5.49 0.38
C CYS A 130 -6.14 -5.66 1.79
N GLN A 131 -7.42 -5.33 2.00
CA GLN A 131 -8.08 -5.51 3.30
C GLN A 131 -8.09 -6.97 3.76
N LYS A 132 -8.31 -7.92 2.83
CA LYS A 132 -8.37 -9.36 3.15
C LYS A 132 -6.98 -9.96 3.39
N HIS A 133 -6.01 -9.58 2.58
CA HIS A 133 -4.75 -10.30 2.44
C HIS A 133 -3.54 -9.57 3.03
N LEU A 134 -3.57 -8.24 3.08
CA LEU A 134 -2.44 -7.41 3.45
C LEU A 134 -2.66 -6.66 4.78
N ARG A 135 -3.58 -7.17 5.61
CA ARG A 135 -3.86 -6.60 6.93
C ARG A 135 -2.90 -7.16 8.00
N TYR A 136 -2.24 -6.26 8.71
CA TYR A 136 -1.43 -6.60 9.88
C TYR A 136 -2.31 -6.91 11.09
N LYS A 137 -2.44 -8.19 11.42
CA LYS A 137 -3.19 -8.67 12.60
C LYS A 137 -2.54 -8.30 13.95
N SER A 138 -1.33 -7.76 13.94
CA SER A 138 -0.64 -7.26 15.14
C SER A 138 -1.11 -5.87 15.55
N TRP A 139 -1.75 -5.11 14.66
CA TRP A 139 -2.27 -3.79 14.98
C TRP A 139 -3.32 -3.86 16.08
N GLY A 140 -3.19 -2.99 17.08
CA GLY A 140 -4.06 -2.97 18.27
C GLY A 140 -3.73 -4.00 19.36
N LYS A 141 -2.72 -4.88 19.15
CA LYS A 141 -2.26 -5.80 20.21
C LYS A 141 -1.22 -5.20 21.16
N TYR A 142 -0.60 -4.10 20.75
CA TYR A 142 0.45 -3.41 21.47
C TYR A 142 0.07 -1.93 21.62
N PRO A 143 0.72 -1.20 22.54
CA PRO A 143 0.54 0.25 22.65
C PRO A 143 0.70 0.94 21.28
N LYS A 144 -0.19 1.88 20.99
CA LYS A 144 -0.22 2.66 19.74
C LYS A 144 0.51 4.01 19.91
N ASP A 145 1.55 4.03 20.74
CA ASP A 145 2.45 5.18 20.90
C ASP A 145 3.56 5.19 19.83
N PHE A 146 4.23 6.34 19.69
CA PHE A 146 5.21 6.56 18.62
C PHE A 146 6.38 5.58 18.70
N GLU A 147 6.93 5.36 19.89
CA GLU A 147 8.07 4.47 20.12
C GLU A 147 7.74 3.03 19.73
N THR A 148 6.59 2.50 20.18
CA THR A 148 6.15 1.14 19.83
C THR A 148 5.92 1.00 18.33
N ILE A 149 5.31 1.99 17.70
CA ILE A 149 5.08 1.99 16.25
C ILE A 149 6.41 2.09 15.50
N SER A 150 7.34 2.92 15.94
CA SER A 150 8.67 3.08 15.35
C SER A 150 9.45 1.77 15.38
N GLU A 151 9.46 1.06 16.51
CA GLU A 151 10.08 -0.28 16.60
C GLU A 151 9.36 -1.30 15.72
N TRP A 152 8.03 -1.28 15.70
CA TRP A 152 7.25 -2.15 14.83
C TRP A 152 7.58 -1.95 13.34
N PHE A 153 7.80 -0.70 12.91
CA PHE A 153 8.17 -0.37 11.53
C PHE A 153 9.52 -0.95 11.08
N LYS A 154 10.45 -1.16 12.02
CA LYS A 154 11.74 -1.81 11.72
C LYS A 154 11.54 -3.27 11.30
N GLU A 155 10.62 -3.96 11.96
CA GLU A 155 10.36 -5.40 11.82
C GLU A 155 9.08 -5.73 11.02
N LEU A 156 8.55 -4.80 10.22
CA LEU A 156 7.35 -5.07 9.42
C LEU A 156 7.53 -6.29 8.50
N MET A 157 6.64 -7.27 8.66
CA MET A 157 6.58 -8.44 7.80
C MET A 157 6.07 -8.05 6.41
N PRO A 158 6.78 -8.38 5.32
CA PRO A 158 6.38 -8.03 3.96
C PRO A 158 5.27 -8.95 3.44
N LEU A 159 4.03 -8.73 3.86
CA LEU A 159 2.87 -9.58 3.58
C LEU A 159 2.71 -9.85 2.08
N TYR A 160 2.84 -8.82 1.23
CA TYR A 160 2.69 -9.01 -0.21
C TYR A 160 3.87 -9.80 -0.80
N SER A 161 5.12 -9.47 -0.45
CA SER A 161 6.31 -10.20 -0.93
C SER A 161 6.33 -11.66 -0.45
N LEU A 162 5.79 -11.94 0.75
CA LEU A 162 5.60 -13.28 1.28
C LEU A 162 4.55 -14.04 0.45
N MET A 163 3.43 -13.40 0.15
CA MET A 163 2.33 -13.99 -0.61
C MET A 163 2.74 -14.42 -2.02
N ILE A 164 3.52 -13.59 -2.71
CA ILE A 164 3.95 -13.86 -4.09
C ILE A 164 5.30 -14.59 -4.18
N GLY A 165 5.94 -14.90 -3.04
CA GLY A 165 7.23 -15.59 -2.99
C GLY A 165 8.41 -14.78 -3.55
N SER A 166 8.38 -13.44 -3.49
CA SER A 166 9.45 -12.58 -4.01
C SER A 166 10.52 -12.18 -2.99
N GLY A 167 10.28 -12.50 -1.71
CA GLY A 167 11.24 -12.34 -0.62
C GLY A 167 12.02 -13.63 -0.33
N HIS A 168 12.66 -13.69 0.83
CA HIS A 168 13.42 -14.87 1.27
C HIS A 168 13.38 -15.04 2.79
N GLU A 169 13.39 -16.28 3.23
CA GLU A 169 13.48 -16.61 4.65
C GLU A 169 14.93 -16.43 5.13
N VAL A 170 15.11 -15.72 6.24
CA VAL A 170 16.43 -15.50 6.83
C VAL A 170 16.86 -16.74 7.57
N THR A 171 18.02 -17.28 7.18
CA THR A 171 18.69 -18.37 7.88
C THR A 171 19.75 -17.81 8.82
N ALA A 172 19.83 -18.35 10.03
CA ALA A 172 20.94 -18.11 10.93
C ALA A 172 22.24 -18.69 10.37
N LEU A 173 23.38 -18.31 10.97
CA LEU A 173 24.72 -18.73 10.54
C LEU A 173 24.93 -20.25 10.55
N ASP A 174 24.15 -20.98 11.33
CA ASP A 174 24.14 -22.44 11.45
C ASP A 174 23.12 -23.12 10.51
N GLY A 175 22.50 -22.36 9.61
CA GLY A 175 21.50 -22.85 8.67
C GLY A 175 20.10 -23.04 9.27
N ILE A 176 19.89 -22.64 10.54
CA ILE A 176 18.58 -22.72 11.17
C ILE A 176 17.68 -21.60 10.67
N LYS A 177 16.46 -21.96 10.24
CA LYS A 177 15.42 -20.99 9.88
C LYS A 177 15.05 -20.13 11.08
N THR A 178 15.19 -18.82 10.94
CA THR A 178 14.90 -17.88 12.04
C THR A 178 13.41 -17.55 12.16
N GLY A 179 12.59 -17.96 11.19
CA GLY A 179 11.21 -17.51 11.05
C GLY A 179 11.08 -16.04 10.61
N LYS A 180 12.19 -15.32 10.41
CA LYS A 180 12.18 -13.99 9.78
C LYS A 180 12.13 -14.12 8.27
N TYR A 181 11.41 -13.20 7.64
CA TYR A 181 11.29 -13.13 6.19
C TYR A 181 11.62 -11.72 5.72
N GLU A 182 12.55 -11.64 4.77
CA GLU A 182 12.98 -10.38 4.18
C GLU A 182 12.35 -10.18 2.80
N GLY A 183 11.84 -8.98 2.60
CA GLY A 183 11.16 -8.56 1.39
C GLY A 183 10.91 -7.06 1.43
N PHE A 184 10.45 -6.51 0.31
CA PHE A 184 10.18 -5.09 0.23
C PHE A 184 8.89 -4.72 0.99
N VAL A 185 8.97 -3.65 1.79
CA VAL A 185 7.83 -3.01 2.48
C VAL A 185 8.00 -1.51 2.38
N GLU A 186 7.03 -0.80 1.81
CA GLU A 186 7.05 0.67 1.80
C GLU A 186 6.59 1.23 3.15
N GLY A 187 5.51 0.68 3.70
CA GLY A 187 4.89 1.17 4.92
C GLY A 187 3.50 0.61 5.13
N ILE A 188 2.64 1.42 5.76
CA ILE A 188 1.25 1.09 6.11
C ILE A 188 0.30 2.17 5.61
N VAL A 189 -0.86 1.75 5.14
CA VAL A 189 -2.07 2.57 5.04
C VAL A 189 -3.00 2.18 6.19
N PHE A 190 -3.35 3.15 7.03
CA PHE A 190 -4.38 3.00 8.06
C PHE A 190 -5.72 3.30 7.42
N THR A 191 -6.69 2.41 7.59
CA THR A 191 -8.05 2.60 7.06
C THR A 191 -9.08 2.44 8.18
N HIS A 192 -10.15 3.22 8.12
CA HIS A 192 -11.28 3.12 9.02
C HIS A 192 -12.57 2.82 8.24
N PRO A 193 -13.55 2.06 8.79
CA PRO A 193 -14.78 1.71 8.09
C PRO A 193 -15.66 2.88 7.61
N ASP A 194 -15.45 4.10 8.14
CA ASP A 194 -16.12 5.32 7.68
C ASP A 194 -15.45 6.01 6.48
N GLY A 195 -14.38 5.40 5.93
CA GLY A 195 -13.67 5.89 4.76
C GLY A 195 -12.44 6.76 5.06
N ARG A 196 -12.15 7.09 6.32
CA ARG A 196 -10.91 7.80 6.67
C ARG A 196 -9.67 6.94 6.39
N MET A 197 -8.62 7.59 5.90
CA MET A 197 -7.35 6.94 5.56
C MET A 197 -6.15 7.80 5.95
N ALA A 198 -5.06 7.16 6.35
CA ALA A 198 -3.76 7.79 6.61
C ALA A 198 -2.64 6.88 6.09
N LYS A 199 -1.45 7.41 5.79
CA LYS A 199 -0.29 6.60 5.40
C LYS A 199 0.91 6.87 6.28
N LEU A 200 1.72 5.86 6.56
CA LEU A 200 3.00 6.02 7.22
C LEU A 200 4.02 5.14 6.51
N ARG A 201 5.17 5.69 6.11
CA ARG A 201 6.21 4.96 5.37
C ARG A 201 7.43 4.70 6.26
N LYS A 202 8.15 3.61 6.00
CA LYS A 202 9.41 3.29 6.70
C LYS A 202 10.44 4.41 6.54
N ASP A 203 10.48 4.99 5.35
CA ASP A 203 11.41 6.06 5.00
C ASP A 203 11.09 7.43 5.60
N MET A 204 10.05 7.54 6.42
CA MET A 204 9.75 8.75 7.18
C MET A 204 10.44 8.75 8.55
N PHE A 205 10.94 7.60 9.04
CA PHE A 205 11.59 7.54 10.35
C PHE A 205 13.05 7.97 10.29
N SER A 206 13.56 8.54 11.39
CA SER A 206 14.95 9.01 11.50
C SER A 206 15.97 7.88 11.34
N TRP A 207 15.66 6.70 11.87
CA TRP A 207 16.54 5.53 11.81
C TRP A 207 16.65 4.88 10.41
N PHE A 208 15.83 5.29 9.45
CA PHE A 208 15.87 4.71 8.11
C PHE A 208 17.12 5.16 7.33
N SER A 209 17.92 4.21 6.88
CA SER A 209 19.20 4.47 6.18
C SER A 209 19.15 4.19 4.67
N GLY A 210 18.00 3.76 4.14
CA GLY A 210 17.82 3.48 2.72
C GLY A 210 17.49 4.73 1.89
N ARG A 211 17.22 4.52 0.59
CA ARG A 211 16.74 5.59 -0.30
C ARG A 211 15.37 6.10 0.19
N ARG A 212 15.30 7.38 0.51
CA ARG A 212 14.06 8.06 0.90
C ARG A 212 13.29 8.55 -0.33
N HIS A 213 11.96 8.51 -0.25
CA HIS A 213 11.08 9.20 -1.19
C HIS A 213 11.22 10.69 -0.99
N LYS A 214 11.62 11.38 -2.05
CA LYS A 214 11.55 12.84 -2.12
C LYS A 214 10.06 13.21 -2.19
N GLU A 215 9.64 14.11 -1.32
CA GLU A 215 8.25 14.59 -1.30
C GLU A 215 7.87 15.42 -2.52
#